data_AF-A0A7W8CZJ8-F1
#
_entry.id   AF-A0A7W8CZJ8-F1
#
_cell.length_a   1.000
_cell.length_b   1.000
_cell.length_c   1.000
_cell.angle_alpha   90.00
_cell.angle_beta   90.00
_cell.angle_gamma   90.00
#
_symmetry.space_group_name_H-M   'P 1'
#
loop_
_entity.id
_entity.type
_entity.pdbx_description
1 polymer ?
#
loop_
_entity_poly.entity_id
_entity_poly.type
_entity_poly.pdbx_seq_one_letter_code
_entity_poly.pdbx_strand_id
1 'polypeptide(L)'
;MEAMFILLVAIGVVVIAMLPTSFYRLITRLFSWGDWGIRKNKRKHDYDDVLADLFLLLSFVFSVFYYRLPWYPILYSVFFWLSYLSMMGQASRISLREKKRSRRSLLLCLSVMAAAAYLSSIGAFNHFHAWLDTTVFRQSLRNGHHLISLYTIKHHEGIVVLLQALLYFFSFYVIWAQFKCLRLEETYKGRNLITFWIKILIISALFILTASAGFRWIHALYFIKY
;
A
#
# COMPACT_ATOMS: atom_id res chain seq x y z
N MET A 1 13.99 -0.80 -18.43
CA MET A 1 12.67 -0.18 -18.19
C MET A 1 12.37 0.01 -16.70
N GLU A 2 12.72 -0.95 -15.84
CA GLU A 2 12.35 -0.94 -14.41
C GLU A 2 13.05 0.13 -13.59
N ALA A 3 14.37 0.31 -13.80
CA ALA A 3 15.13 1.37 -13.14
C ALA A 3 14.58 2.77 -13.51
N MET A 4 14.16 2.97 -14.75
CA MET A 4 13.47 4.19 -15.17
C MET A 4 12.11 4.34 -14.48
N PHE A 5 11.34 3.26 -14.35
CA PHE A 5 10.05 3.29 -13.67
C PHE A 5 10.20 3.65 -12.18
N ILE A 6 11.15 3.03 -11.48
CA ILE A 6 11.49 3.35 -10.09
C ILE A 6 11.93 4.81 -9.97
N LEU A 7 12.79 5.28 -10.87
CA LEU A 7 13.25 6.67 -10.90
C LEU A 7 12.09 7.64 -11.12
N LEU A 8 11.17 7.34 -12.05
CA LEU A 8 9.98 8.17 -12.30
C LEU A 8 9.07 8.25 -11.07
N VAL A 9 8.84 7.14 -10.38
CA VAL A 9 8.06 7.12 -9.14
C VAL A 9 8.78 7.93 -8.04
N ALA A 10 10.09 7.78 -7.91
CA ALA A 10 10.90 8.54 -6.94
C ALA A 10 10.86 10.05 -7.22
N ILE A 11 10.99 10.47 -8.49
CA ILE A 11 10.84 11.87 -8.89
C ILE A 11 9.41 12.34 -8.58
N GLY A 12 8.39 11.53 -8.91
CA GLY A 12 6.99 11.81 -8.63
C GLY A 12 6.72 12.08 -7.15
N VAL A 13 7.33 11.32 -6.23
CA VAL A 13 7.24 11.53 -4.78
C VAL A 13 7.73 12.93 -4.38
N VAL A 14 8.89 13.33 -4.91
CA VAL A 14 9.48 14.64 -4.60
C VAL A 14 8.60 15.77 -5.17
N VAL A 15 8.14 15.61 -6.41
CA VAL A 15 7.25 16.57 -7.07
C VAL A 15 5.96 16.74 -6.29
N ILE A 16 5.30 15.64 -5.91
CA ILE A 16 4.06 15.68 -5.12
C ILE A 16 4.29 16.45 -3.82
N ALA A 17 5.34 16.15 -3.06
CA ALA A 17 5.66 16.85 -1.81
C ALA A 17 5.91 18.37 -1.99
N MET A 18 6.29 18.80 -3.18
CA MET A 18 6.55 20.20 -3.54
C MET A 18 5.35 20.94 -4.13
N LEU A 19 4.23 20.26 -4.40
CA LEU A 19 3.05 20.87 -5.00
C LEU A 19 2.51 22.06 -4.20
N PRO A 20 1.86 23.03 -4.88
CA PRO A 20 1.30 24.20 -4.23
C PRO A 20 0.14 23.83 -3.31
N THR A 21 -0.11 24.67 -2.29
CA THR A 21 -1.21 24.48 -1.33
C THR A 21 -2.59 24.44 -1.99
N SER A 22 -2.76 25.07 -3.15
CA SER A 22 -4.01 25.00 -3.92
C SER A 22 -4.33 23.58 -4.40
N PHE A 23 -3.32 22.80 -4.80
CA PHE A 23 -3.50 21.41 -5.18
C PHE A 23 -3.90 20.54 -3.97
N TYR A 24 -3.24 20.76 -2.84
CA TYR A 24 -3.58 20.07 -1.59
C TYR A 24 -4.98 20.40 -1.08
N ARG A 25 -5.45 21.64 -1.25
CA ARG A 25 -6.84 22.02 -0.97
C ARG A 25 -7.83 21.27 -1.87
N LEU A 26 -7.53 21.10 -3.15
CA LEU A 26 -8.35 20.31 -4.07
C LEU A 26 -8.45 18.85 -3.62
N ILE A 27 -7.30 18.19 -3.35
CA ILE A 27 -7.29 16.81 -2.86
C ILE A 27 -8.06 16.68 -1.54
N THR A 28 -7.86 17.61 -0.61
CA THR A 28 -8.57 17.60 0.68
C THR A 28 -10.07 17.70 0.48
N ARG A 29 -10.54 18.58 -0.42
CA ARG A 29 -11.96 18.74 -0.71
C ARG A 29 -12.59 17.46 -1.29
N LEU A 30 -11.85 16.76 -2.16
CA LEU A 30 -12.35 15.56 -2.84
C LEU A 30 -12.23 14.28 -2.00
N PHE A 31 -11.16 14.15 -1.22
CA PHE A 31 -10.75 12.87 -0.63
C PHE A 31 -10.50 12.92 0.89
N SER A 32 -10.83 14.00 1.61
CA SER A 32 -10.74 13.99 3.08
C SER A 32 -11.85 13.19 3.76
N TRP A 33 -12.93 12.89 3.04
CA TRP A 33 -14.09 12.13 3.52
C TRP A 33 -14.77 12.68 4.80
N GLY A 34 -14.45 13.92 5.20
CA GLY A 34 -15.07 14.62 6.33
C GLY A 34 -15.23 13.74 7.57
N ASP A 35 -16.41 13.78 8.19
CA ASP A 35 -16.76 12.94 9.36
C ASP A 35 -17.59 11.71 8.97
N TRP A 36 -17.74 11.46 7.66
CA TRP A 36 -18.57 10.39 7.14
C TRP A 36 -18.04 8.99 7.52
N GLY A 37 -18.80 8.26 8.33
CA GLY A 37 -18.40 6.93 8.80
C GLY A 37 -17.66 6.93 10.13
N ILE A 38 -17.40 8.09 10.75
CA ILE A 38 -16.91 8.15 12.14
C ILE A 38 -18.10 7.91 13.09
N ARG A 39 -17.94 6.97 14.03
CA ARG A 39 -18.95 6.66 15.05
C ARG A 39 -18.32 6.61 16.43
N LYS A 40 -18.98 7.19 17.42
CA LYS A 40 -18.54 7.09 18.82
C LYS A 40 -18.93 5.74 19.40
N ASN A 41 -17.95 4.95 19.82
CA ASN A 41 -18.15 3.70 20.52
C ASN A 41 -18.19 3.94 22.03
N LYS A 42 -19.40 3.99 22.59
CA LYS A 42 -19.61 4.29 24.01
C LYS A 42 -18.97 3.26 24.96
N ARG A 43 -18.81 2.00 24.54
CA ARG A 43 -18.23 0.94 25.38
C ARG A 43 -16.72 1.08 25.54
N LYS A 44 -16.04 1.46 24.45
CA LYS A 44 -14.58 1.62 24.42
C LYS A 44 -14.12 3.04 24.75
N HIS A 45 -15.05 3.98 24.92
CA HIS A 45 -14.77 5.41 25.08
C HIS A 45 -13.90 5.96 23.93
N ASP A 46 -14.09 5.44 22.72
CA ASP A 46 -13.27 5.74 21.54
C ASP A 46 -14.13 5.95 20.29
N TYR A 47 -13.51 6.40 19.19
CA TYR A 47 -14.15 6.59 17.90
C TYR A 47 -13.73 5.50 16.91
N ASP A 48 -14.72 4.89 16.27
CA ASP A 48 -14.53 3.92 15.19
C ASP A 48 -14.67 4.61 13.83
N ASP A 49 -13.78 4.33 12.89
CA ASP A 49 -13.86 4.79 11.49
C ASP A 49 -14.33 3.64 10.59
N VAL A 50 -15.65 3.55 10.42
CA VAL A 50 -16.31 2.49 9.64
C VAL A 50 -15.94 2.56 8.15
N LEU A 51 -15.63 3.75 7.64
CA LEU A 51 -15.25 3.93 6.24
C LEU A 51 -13.85 3.36 5.98
N ALA A 52 -12.88 3.69 6.82
CA ALA A 52 -11.53 3.14 6.70
C ALA A 52 -11.56 1.62 6.88
N ASP A 53 -12.38 1.11 7.80
CA ASP A 53 -12.53 -0.33 8.04
C ASP A 53 -13.19 -1.05 6.85
N LEU A 54 -14.16 -0.42 6.16
CA LEU A 54 -14.75 -0.94 4.92
C LEU A 54 -13.70 -1.02 3.79
N PHE A 55 -12.90 0.02 3.60
CA PHE A 55 -11.85 0.00 2.58
C PHE A 55 -10.75 -1.00 2.91
N LEU A 56 -10.38 -1.19 4.18
CA LEU A 56 -9.48 -2.25 4.62
C LEU A 56 -10.04 -3.64 4.30
N LEU A 57 -11.35 -3.86 4.54
CA LEU A 57 -12.01 -5.11 4.16
C LEU A 57 -11.98 -5.32 2.64
N LEU A 58 -12.28 -4.28 1.86
CA LEU A 58 -12.22 -4.35 0.40
C LEU A 58 -10.80 -4.64 -0.10
N SER A 59 -9.79 -4.02 0.50
CA SER A 59 -8.37 -4.30 0.24
C SER A 59 -7.99 -5.74 0.59
N PHE A 60 -8.48 -6.27 1.71
CA PHE A 60 -8.28 -7.67 2.07
C PHE A 60 -8.90 -8.61 1.03
N VAL A 61 -10.17 -8.39 0.68
CA VAL A 61 -10.88 -9.19 -0.34
C VAL A 61 -10.16 -9.13 -1.68
N PHE A 62 -9.73 -7.93 -2.11
CA PHE A 62 -8.92 -7.78 -3.31
C PHE A 62 -7.64 -8.62 -3.23
N SER A 63 -6.86 -8.47 -2.16
CA SER A 63 -5.59 -9.19 -1.99
C SER A 63 -5.74 -10.71 -1.93
N VAL A 64 -6.86 -11.22 -1.44
CA VAL A 64 -7.13 -12.66 -1.42
C VAL A 64 -7.54 -13.18 -2.80
N PHE A 65 -8.25 -12.39 -3.60
CA PHE A 65 -8.83 -12.84 -4.88
C PHE A 65 -8.22 -12.22 -6.14
N TYR A 66 -7.18 -11.40 -6.02
CA TYR A 66 -6.60 -10.65 -7.13
C TYR A 66 -6.19 -11.55 -8.30
N TYR A 67 -5.66 -12.75 -8.01
CA TYR A 67 -5.20 -13.69 -9.02
C TYR A 67 -6.34 -14.18 -9.94
N ARG A 68 -7.61 -14.01 -9.55
CA ARG A 68 -8.79 -14.33 -10.37
C ARG A 68 -9.18 -13.19 -11.33
N LEU A 69 -8.75 -11.96 -11.04
CA LEU A 69 -9.16 -10.77 -11.78
C LEU A 69 -8.27 -10.51 -13.00
N PRO A 70 -8.83 -10.36 -14.21
CA PRO A 70 -8.05 -9.87 -15.34
C PRO A 70 -7.55 -8.44 -15.05
N TRP A 71 -6.35 -8.11 -15.52
CA TRP A 71 -5.72 -6.79 -15.32
C TRP A 71 -5.63 -6.33 -13.86
N TYR A 72 -5.47 -7.26 -12.91
CA TYR A 72 -5.32 -6.95 -11.50
C TYR A 72 -4.23 -5.91 -11.16
N PRO A 73 -3.09 -5.77 -11.89
CA PRO A 73 -2.12 -4.74 -11.56
C PRO A 73 -2.70 -3.34 -11.76
N ILE A 74 -3.53 -3.15 -12.80
CA ILE A 74 -4.19 -1.87 -13.09
C ILE A 74 -5.23 -1.57 -12.01
N LEU A 75 -6.06 -2.57 -11.66
CA LEU A 75 -7.06 -2.42 -10.59
C LEU A 75 -6.41 -2.09 -9.24
N TYR A 76 -5.30 -2.78 -8.92
CA TYR A 76 -4.49 -2.48 -7.74
C TYR A 76 -4.00 -1.04 -7.79
N SER A 77 -3.39 -0.60 -8.89
CA SER A 77 -2.86 0.76 -9.03
C SER A 77 -3.94 1.81 -8.86
N VAL A 78 -5.10 1.67 -9.51
CA VAL A 78 -6.21 2.62 -9.38
C VAL A 78 -6.68 2.70 -7.93
N PHE A 79 -6.88 1.56 -7.28
CA PHE A 79 -7.36 1.54 -5.90
C PHE A 79 -6.30 2.07 -4.92
N PHE A 80 -5.02 1.78 -5.17
CA PHE A 80 -3.90 2.31 -4.40
C PHE A 80 -3.80 3.83 -4.51
N TRP A 81 -3.91 4.38 -5.72
CA TRP A 81 -3.88 5.83 -5.92
C TRP A 81 -5.06 6.53 -5.24
N LEU A 82 -6.26 5.94 -5.27
CA LEU A 82 -7.41 6.46 -4.54
C LEU A 82 -7.18 6.44 -3.01
N SER A 83 -6.59 5.35 -2.50
CA SER A 83 -6.24 5.21 -1.08
C SER A 83 -5.17 6.24 -0.67
N TYR A 84 -4.13 6.40 -1.49
CA TYR A 84 -3.07 7.38 -1.29
C TYR A 84 -3.61 8.81 -1.32
N LEU A 85 -4.45 9.17 -2.29
CA LEU A 85 -5.07 10.50 -2.37
C LEU A 85 -5.93 10.80 -1.13
N SER A 86 -6.64 9.78 -0.61
CA SER A 86 -7.41 9.91 0.62
C SER A 86 -6.52 10.18 1.84
N MET A 87 -5.43 9.41 2.00
CA MET A 87 -4.42 9.65 3.03
C MET A 87 -3.81 11.05 2.90
N MET A 88 -3.46 11.48 1.68
CA MET A 88 -2.85 12.78 1.43
C MET A 88 -3.83 13.94 1.67
N GLY A 89 -5.12 13.77 1.35
CA GLY A 89 -6.16 14.75 1.65
C GLY A 89 -6.29 14.98 3.15
N GLN A 90 -6.34 13.91 3.94
CA GLN A 90 -6.42 14.01 5.39
C GLN A 90 -5.11 14.55 6.01
N ALA A 91 -3.96 14.12 5.51
CA ALA A 91 -2.65 14.64 5.90
C ALA A 91 -2.53 16.15 5.69
N SER A 92 -3.01 16.62 4.54
CA SER A 92 -3.09 18.04 4.20
C SER A 92 -3.98 18.80 5.18
N ARG A 93 -5.20 18.32 5.46
CA ARG A 93 -6.15 18.96 6.40
C ARG A 93 -5.50 19.24 7.75
N ILE A 94 -4.84 18.23 8.34
CA ILE A 94 -4.24 18.33 9.68
C ILE A 94 -3.01 19.23 9.66
N SER A 95 -2.16 19.08 8.65
CA SER A 95 -0.90 19.83 8.54
C SER A 95 -1.07 21.31 8.17
N LEU A 96 -2.28 21.78 7.85
CA LEU A 96 -2.57 23.20 7.68
C LEU A 96 -2.38 24.01 8.98
N ARG A 97 -2.53 23.37 10.15
CA ARG A 97 -2.30 23.98 11.46
C ARG A 97 -0.81 24.08 11.83
N GLU A 98 0.06 23.47 11.02
CA GLU A 98 1.49 23.33 11.31
C GLU A 98 2.39 24.28 10.50
N LYS A 99 3.64 24.45 10.96
CA LYS A 99 4.66 25.20 10.22
C LYS A 99 4.88 24.60 8.82
N LYS A 100 5.10 25.45 7.82
CA LYS A 100 5.33 25.06 6.41
C LYS A 100 6.37 23.95 6.24
N ARG A 101 7.46 23.99 7.01
CA ARG A 101 8.53 22.97 6.99
C ARG A 101 8.03 21.60 7.49
N SER A 102 7.35 21.57 8.64
CA SER A 102 6.79 20.35 9.22
C SER A 102 5.76 19.72 8.27
N ARG A 103 4.87 20.54 7.70
CA ARG A 103 3.90 20.09 6.68
C ARG A 103 4.58 19.42 5.47
N ARG A 104 5.56 20.09 4.87
CA ARG A 104 6.26 19.53 3.69
C ARG A 104 6.98 18.24 4.02
N SER A 105 7.69 18.20 5.14
CA SER A 105 8.40 17.01 5.59
C SER A 105 7.46 15.83 5.78
N LEU A 106 6.28 16.10 6.33
CA LEU A 106 5.28 15.09 6.60
C LEU A 106 4.69 14.51 5.30
N LEU A 107 4.29 15.39 4.37
CA LEU A 107 3.76 14.98 3.07
C LEU A 107 4.81 14.19 2.27
N LEU A 108 6.08 14.60 2.35
CA LEU A 108 7.19 13.86 1.77
C LEU A 108 7.32 12.47 2.40
N CYS A 109 7.30 12.39 3.72
CA CYS A 109 7.45 11.14 4.46
C CYS A 109 6.35 10.12 4.08
N LEU A 110 5.08 10.57 4.06
CA LEU A 110 3.95 9.75 3.62
C LEU A 110 4.05 9.33 2.15
N SER A 111 4.60 10.19 1.31
CA SER A 111 4.80 9.89 -0.12
C SER A 111 5.93 8.88 -0.35
N VAL A 112 7.02 8.95 0.41
CA VAL A 112 8.09 7.95 0.41
C VAL A 112 7.55 6.58 0.82
N MET A 113 6.77 6.54 1.91
CA MET A 113 6.11 5.32 2.37
C MET A 113 5.23 4.70 1.27
N ALA A 114 4.36 5.52 0.66
CA ALA A 114 3.46 5.07 -0.38
C ALA A 114 4.22 4.58 -1.62
N ALA A 115 5.28 5.26 -2.03
CA ALA A 115 6.08 4.81 -3.17
C ALA A 115 6.80 3.49 -2.90
N ALA A 116 7.39 3.30 -1.72
CA ALA A 116 8.01 2.04 -1.35
C ALA A 116 6.98 0.89 -1.37
N ALA A 117 5.82 1.10 -0.73
CA ALA A 117 4.73 0.14 -0.72
C ALA A 117 4.21 -0.19 -2.14
N TYR A 118 4.02 0.84 -2.97
CA TYR A 118 3.54 0.69 -4.35
C TYR A 118 4.55 -0.06 -5.22
N LEU A 119 5.82 0.34 -5.22
CA LEU A 119 6.87 -0.28 -6.03
C LEU A 119 7.09 -1.74 -5.63
N SER A 120 7.07 -2.03 -4.32
CA SER A 120 7.13 -3.39 -3.80
C SER A 120 5.95 -4.24 -4.23
N SER A 121 4.74 -3.70 -4.16
CA SER A 121 3.52 -4.43 -4.50
C SER A 121 3.29 -4.57 -6.00
N ILE A 122 3.69 -3.58 -6.80
CA ILE A 122 3.51 -3.66 -8.25
C ILE A 122 4.52 -4.62 -8.89
N GLY A 123 5.52 -5.09 -8.14
CA GLY A 123 6.54 -6.01 -8.64
C GLY A 123 7.76 -5.32 -9.27
N ALA A 124 7.99 -4.04 -9.00
CA ALA A 124 9.15 -3.34 -9.56
C ALA A 124 10.48 -3.89 -9.02
N PHE A 125 10.49 -4.43 -7.80
CA PHE A 125 11.70 -4.99 -7.15
C PHE A 125 11.93 -6.48 -7.41
N ASN A 126 11.00 -7.17 -8.08
CA ASN A 126 11.13 -8.57 -8.50
C ASN A 126 11.09 -8.74 -10.02
N HIS A 127 11.46 -7.70 -10.76
CA HIS A 127 11.47 -7.67 -12.22
C HIS A 127 10.12 -8.02 -12.88
N PHE A 128 9.01 -7.71 -12.19
CA PHE A 128 7.65 -8.07 -12.60
C PHE A 128 7.43 -9.58 -12.79
N HIS A 129 8.32 -10.45 -12.31
CA HIS A 129 8.18 -11.91 -12.44
C HIS A 129 6.90 -12.43 -11.76
N ALA A 130 6.53 -11.84 -10.62
CA ALA A 130 5.28 -12.20 -9.94
C ALA A 130 4.03 -12.03 -10.83
N TRP A 131 4.09 -11.18 -11.87
CA TRP A 131 2.98 -11.06 -12.81
C TRP A 131 2.82 -12.30 -13.69
N LEU A 132 3.94 -12.78 -14.22
CA LEU A 132 3.98 -13.98 -15.04
C LEU A 132 3.55 -15.20 -14.21
N ASP A 133 4.11 -15.36 -13.01
CA ASP A 133 3.79 -16.49 -12.14
C ASP A 133 2.30 -16.49 -11.72
N THR A 134 1.72 -15.32 -11.50
CA THR A 134 0.27 -15.19 -11.23
C THR A 134 -0.57 -15.62 -12.44
N THR A 135 -0.14 -15.32 -13.67
CA THR A 135 -0.85 -15.76 -14.87
C THR A 135 -0.76 -17.27 -15.07
N VAL A 136 0.40 -17.88 -14.82
CA VAL A 136 0.58 -19.33 -14.84
C VAL A 136 -0.32 -19.99 -13.79
N PHE A 137 -0.28 -19.49 -12.55
CA PHE A 137 -1.13 -19.98 -11.47
C PHE A 137 -2.63 -19.90 -11.81
N ARG A 138 -3.08 -18.79 -12.40
CA ARG A 138 -4.46 -18.63 -12.87
C ARG A 138 -4.84 -19.66 -13.93
N GLN A 139 -3.94 -19.94 -14.88
CA GLN A 139 -4.19 -20.92 -15.93
C GLN A 139 -4.27 -22.34 -15.35
N SER A 140 -3.38 -22.70 -14.42
CA SER A 140 -3.44 -23.97 -13.69
C SER A 140 -4.75 -24.15 -12.93
N LEU A 141 -5.28 -23.09 -12.31
CA LEU A 141 -6.60 -23.13 -11.65
C LEU A 141 -7.76 -23.38 -12.62
N ARG A 142 -7.70 -22.80 -13.83
CA ARG A 142 -8.73 -23.01 -14.87
C ARG A 142 -8.73 -24.44 -15.41
N ASN A 143 -7.56 -25.10 -15.41
CA ASN A 143 -7.37 -26.44 -15.93
C ASN A 143 -7.77 -27.57 -14.94
N GLY A 144 -8.43 -27.25 -13.82
CA GLY A 144 -9.03 -28.26 -12.95
C GLY A 144 -8.14 -28.78 -11.81
N HIS A 145 -7.06 -28.07 -11.45
CA HIS A 145 -6.33 -28.36 -10.21
C HIS A 145 -7.18 -27.87 -8.99
N HIS A 146 -8.23 -28.63 -8.67
CA HIS A 146 -9.28 -28.25 -7.70
C HIS A 146 -8.84 -28.27 -6.22
N LEU A 147 -7.70 -28.88 -5.89
CA LEU A 147 -7.12 -28.87 -4.54
C LEU A 147 -6.23 -27.63 -4.33
N ILE A 148 -6.90 -26.47 -4.28
CA ILE A 148 -6.30 -25.13 -4.20
C ILE A 148 -5.25 -25.03 -3.08
N SER A 149 -5.46 -25.65 -1.92
CA SER A 149 -4.55 -25.53 -0.76
C SER A 149 -3.21 -26.26 -0.97
N LEU A 150 -3.23 -27.50 -1.49
CA LEU A 150 -2.03 -28.30 -1.70
C LEU A 150 -1.22 -27.80 -2.91
N TYR A 151 -1.89 -27.36 -3.98
CA TYR A 151 -1.21 -26.80 -5.15
C TYR A 151 -0.49 -25.49 -4.80
N THR A 152 -1.15 -24.60 -4.04
CA THR A 152 -0.58 -23.30 -3.66
C THR A 152 0.70 -23.42 -2.84
N ILE A 153 0.80 -24.43 -1.98
CA ILE A 153 1.96 -24.62 -1.08
C ILE A 153 3.06 -25.47 -1.75
N LYS A 154 2.71 -26.36 -2.69
CA LYS A 154 3.68 -27.26 -3.33
C LYS A 154 4.33 -26.70 -4.59
N HIS A 155 3.75 -25.66 -5.18
CA HIS A 155 4.23 -25.07 -6.43
C HIS A 155 4.77 -23.66 -6.20
N HIS A 156 5.83 -23.34 -6.94
CA HIS A 156 6.53 -22.07 -6.88
C HIS A 156 5.56 -20.89 -7.08
N GLU A 157 4.71 -20.98 -8.09
CA GLU A 157 3.74 -19.96 -8.50
C GLU A 157 2.71 -19.70 -7.40
N GLY A 158 2.33 -20.73 -6.64
CA GLY A 158 1.41 -20.60 -5.53
C GLY A 158 1.98 -19.78 -4.36
N ILE A 159 3.23 -20.02 -3.99
CA ILE A 159 3.91 -19.25 -2.93
C ILE A 159 4.19 -17.82 -3.38
N VAL A 160 4.57 -17.63 -4.65
CA VAL A 160 4.70 -16.29 -5.25
C VAL A 160 3.38 -15.53 -5.16
N VAL A 161 2.26 -16.18 -5.49
CA VAL A 161 0.92 -15.58 -5.41
C VAL A 161 0.54 -15.18 -3.98
N LEU A 162 0.91 -16.00 -2.98
CA LEU A 162 0.67 -15.69 -1.56
C LEU A 162 1.53 -14.53 -1.05
N LEU A 163 2.83 -14.50 -1.38
CA LEU A 163 3.70 -13.38 -0.99
C LEU A 163 3.21 -12.08 -1.63
N GLN A 164 2.78 -12.16 -2.88
CA GLN A 164 2.22 -11.03 -3.62
C GLN A 164 0.89 -10.55 -3.01
N ALA A 165 0.00 -11.46 -2.59
CA ALA A 165 -1.21 -11.12 -1.82
C ALA A 165 -0.88 -10.38 -0.53
N LEU A 166 0.14 -10.84 0.21
CA LEU A 166 0.59 -10.21 1.45
C LEU A 166 1.11 -8.80 1.18
N LEU A 167 1.94 -8.61 0.15
CA LEU A 167 2.44 -7.28 -0.25
C LEU A 167 1.29 -6.33 -0.61
N TYR A 168 0.30 -6.79 -1.38
CA TYR A 168 -0.88 -5.99 -1.70
C TYR A 168 -1.65 -5.59 -0.44
N PHE A 169 -1.98 -6.54 0.43
CA PHE A 169 -2.75 -6.25 1.63
C PHE A 169 -1.98 -5.32 2.58
N PHE A 170 -0.70 -5.60 2.82
CA PHE A 170 0.11 -4.81 3.74
C PHE A 170 0.28 -3.37 3.26
N SER A 171 0.42 -3.16 1.94
CA SER A 171 0.48 -1.82 1.35
C SER A 171 -0.80 -1.03 1.56
N PHE A 172 -1.96 -1.65 1.32
CA PHE A 172 -3.25 -1.03 1.63
C PHE A 172 -3.43 -0.78 3.12
N TYR A 173 -3.07 -1.76 3.94
CA TYR A 173 -3.18 -1.68 5.39
C TYR A 173 -2.43 -0.48 5.93
N VAL A 174 -1.17 -0.28 5.53
CA VAL A 174 -0.36 0.84 5.98
C VAL A 174 -0.97 2.19 5.60
N ILE A 175 -1.50 2.33 4.38
CA ILE A 175 -2.12 3.59 3.92
C ILE A 175 -3.44 3.85 4.66
N TRP A 176 -4.32 2.86 4.74
CA TRP A 176 -5.62 3.02 5.39
C TRP A 176 -5.51 3.15 6.91
N ALA A 177 -4.57 2.45 7.55
CA ALA A 177 -4.26 2.64 8.97
C ALA A 177 -3.74 4.06 9.23
N GLN A 178 -2.89 4.59 8.34
CA GLN A 178 -2.41 5.96 8.45
C GLN A 178 -3.54 6.97 8.22
N PHE A 179 -4.39 6.76 7.22
CA PHE A 179 -5.59 7.58 6.99
C PHE A 179 -6.51 7.59 8.23
N LYS A 180 -6.83 6.41 8.78
CA LYS A 180 -7.65 6.24 9.98
C LYS A 180 -7.05 6.96 11.19
N CYS A 181 -5.76 6.76 11.44
CA CYS A 181 -5.02 7.42 12.53
C CYS A 181 -5.12 8.95 12.42
N LEU A 182 -4.90 9.49 11.23
CA LEU A 182 -4.97 10.93 10.97
C LEU A 182 -6.38 11.47 11.16
N ARG A 183 -7.40 10.69 10.82
CA ARG A 183 -8.78 11.10 10.94
C ARG A 183 -9.28 11.12 12.38
N LEU A 184 -8.88 10.15 13.19
CA LEU A 184 -9.34 10.01 14.57
C LEU A 184 -8.60 10.90 15.57
N GLU A 185 -7.30 11.12 15.38
CA GLU A 185 -6.48 11.78 16.41
C GLU A 185 -6.33 13.29 16.20
N GLU A 186 -6.81 13.83 15.07
CA GLU A 186 -6.69 15.24 14.62
C GLU A 186 -5.27 15.86 14.73
N THR A 187 -4.29 15.04 15.06
CA THR A 187 -2.92 15.41 15.38
C THR A 187 -2.01 14.34 14.79
N TYR A 188 -0.83 14.75 14.36
CA TYR A 188 0.19 13.77 14.03
C TYR A 188 0.73 13.19 15.33
N LYS A 189 0.58 11.87 15.51
CA LYS A 189 1.20 11.08 16.59
C LYS A 189 2.72 11.30 16.76
N GLY A 190 3.37 11.98 15.80
CA GLY A 190 4.70 12.52 15.90
C GLY A 190 4.71 14.00 16.31
N ARG A 191 4.50 14.29 17.60
CA ARG A 191 5.00 15.56 18.20
C ARG A 191 6.52 15.70 17.98
N ASN A 192 7.19 14.59 17.65
CA ASN A 192 8.56 14.51 17.18
C ASN A 192 8.62 13.98 15.73
N LEU A 193 8.89 14.86 14.76
CA LEU A 193 8.94 14.53 13.33
C LEU A 193 10.03 13.49 12.99
N ILE A 194 11.09 13.45 13.79
CA ILE A 194 12.24 12.54 13.61
C ILE A 194 11.83 11.08 13.83
N THR A 195 11.08 10.79 14.91
CA THR A 195 10.65 9.42 15.21
C THR A 195 9.66 8.91 14.14
N PHE A 196 8.86 9.82 13.58
CA PHE A 196 7.99 9.50 12.45
C PHE A 196 8.79 9.09 11.21
N TRP A 197 9.85 9.84 10.86
CA TRP A 197 10.76 9.47 9.76
C TRP A 197 11.40 8.10 9.95
N ILE A 198 11.92 7.82 11.15
CA ILE A 198 12.55 6.52 11.45
C ILE A 198 11.54 5.39 11.21
N LYS A 199 10.32 5.53 11.74
CA LYS A 199 9.26 4.52 11.56
C LYS A 199 8.94 4.30 10.08
N ILE A 200 8.82 5.36 9.30
CA ILE A 200 8.52 5.26 7.87
C ILE A 200 9.67 4.63 7.08
N LEU A 201 10.92 4.97 7.40
CA LEU A 201 12.09 4.37 6.75
C LEU A 201 12.17 2.87 7.05
N ILE A 202 11.90 2.45 8.29
CA ILE A 202 11.84 1.03 8.67
C ILE A 202 10.76 0.30 7.87
N ILE A 203 9.54 0.85 7.81
CA ILE A 203 8.43 0.26 7.05
C ILE A 203 8.79 0.17 5.56
N SER A 204 9.38 1.23 4.99
CA SER A 204 9.79 1.26 3.59
C SER A 204 10.88 0.23 3.29
N ALA A 205 11.86 0.09 4.18
CA ALA A 205 12.90 -0.93 4.08
C ALA A 205 12.31 -2.34 4.12
N LEU A 206 11.35 -2.62 5.02
CA LEU A 206 10.64 -3.90 5.08
C LEU A 206 9.94 -4.20 3.75
N PHE A 207 9.21 -3.24 3.16
CA PHE A 207 8.59 -3.42 1.84
C PHE A 207 9.61 -3.80 0.76
N ILE A 208 10.72 -3.08 0.68
CA ILE A 208 11.76 -3.31 -0.34
C ILE A 208 12.43 -4.68 -0.12
N LEU A 209 12.75 -5.01 1.13
CA LEU A 209 13.37 -6.29 1.48
C LEU A 209 12.44 -7.46 1.19
N THR A 210 11.17 -7.40 1.62
CA THR A 210 10.19 -8.45 1.34
C THR A 210 9.97 -8.62 -0.16
N ALA A 211 9.89 -7.53 -0.94
CA ALA A 211 9.68 -7.58 -2.38
C ALA A 211 10.93 -7.93 -3.21
N SER A 212 12.14 -7.86 -2.64
CA SER A 212 13.37 -8.24 -3.36
C SER A 212 13.96 -9.55 -2.84
N ALA A 213 14.23 -9.64 -1.54
CA ALA A 213 14.77 -10.83 -0.90
C ALA A 213 13.72 -11.94 -0.78
N GLY A 214 12.45 -11.60 -0.51
CA GLY A 214 11.39 -12.59 -0.36
C GLY A 214 11.17 -13.42 -1.62
N PHE A 215 11.02 -12.78 -2.79
CA PHE A 215 10.88 -13.51 -4.05
C PHE A 215 12.15 -14.29 -4.42
N ARG A 216 13.34 -13.69 -4.26
CA ARG A 216 14.61 -14.41 -4.49
C ARG A 216 14.74 -15.67 -3.64
N TRP A 217 14.31 -15.60 -2.38
CA TRP A 217 14.33 -16.75 -1.48
C TRP A 217 13.34 -17.84 -1.92
N ILE A 218 12.14 -17.46 -2.38
CA ILE A 218 11.19 -18.41 -2.96
C ILE A 218 11.76 -19.06 -4.23
N HIS A 219 12.38 -18.30 -5.13
CA HIS A 219 13.03 -18.87 -6.31
C HIS A 219 14.13 -19.88 -5.91
N ALA A 220 15.00 -19.53 -4.96
CA ALA A 220 16.05 -20.42 -4.50
C ALA A 220 15.48 -21.74 -3.93
N LEU A 221 14.47 -21.69 -3.08
CA LEU A 221 13.89 -22.89 -2.46
C LEU A 221 13.27 -23.87 -3.46
N TYR A 222 12.69 -23.37 -4.54
CA TYR A 222 11.98 -24.19 -5.52
C TYR A 222 12.87 -24.66 -6.66
N PHE A 223 13.89 -23.89 -7.05
CA PHE A 223 14.86 -24.30 -8.06
C PHE A 223 15.97 -25.23 -7.54
N ILE A 224 16.23 -25.26 -6.23
CA ILE A 224 17.17 -26.23 -5.61
C ILE A 224 16.56 -27.65 -5.55
N LYS A 225 15.25 -27.80 -5.77
CA LYS A 225 14.54 -29.09 -5.76
C LYS A 225 14.40 -29.70 -7.16
N TYR A 226 15.50 -29.93 -7.88
CA TYR A 226 15.58 -30.90 -8.98
C TYR A 226 17.00 -31.48 -9.09
#